data_AF-A0A930RWY4-F1
#
_entry.id   AF-A0A930RWY4-F1
#
_cell.length_a   1.000
_cell.length_b   1.000
_cell.length_c   1.000
_cell.angle_alpha   90.00
_cell.angle_beta   90.00
_cell.angle_gamma   90.00
#
_symmetry.space_group_name_H-M   'P 1'
#
loop_
_entity.id
_entity.type
_entity.pdbx_description
1 polymer ?
#
loop_
_entity_poly.entity_id
_entity_poly.type
_entity_poly.pdbx_seq_one_letter_code
_entity_poly.pdbx_strand_id
1 'polypeptide(L)'
;AKAIDGIIITNDFNLNKVSEFQNVPVFNINALAQAIKPVVIPGETLKTTVVKQGTERQQGVAYLDDGTMIVVEDGQYYMNEEIEVVVTSALQTAAGRMIFAKPLHSQKKIKQ
;
A
#
# COMPACT_ATOMS: atom_id res chain seq x y z
N ALA A 1 -31.62 -13.78 9.50
CA ALA A 1 -30.23 -14.08 9.88
C ALA A 1 -30.18 -14.74 11.26
N LYS A 2 -30.37 -14.02 12.37
CA LYS A 2 -30.27 -14.56 13.74
C LYS A 2 -31.18 -15.77 14.03
N ALA A 3 -32.41 -15.78 13.53
CA ALA A 3 -33.35 -16.89 13.72
C ALA A 3 -33.03 -18.15 12.90
N ILE A 4 -32.08 -18.06 11.95
CA ILE A 4 -31.75 -19.12 10.99
C ILE A 4 -30.24 -19.38 10.92
N ASP A 5 -29.46 -18.88 11.88
CA ASP A 5 -27.98 -18.89 11.87
C ASP A 5 -27.36 -18.44 10.54
N GLY A 6 -28.01 -17.48 9.89
CA GLY A 6 -27.59 -16.95 8.60
C GLY A 6 -26.53 -15.86 8.71
N ILE A 7 -25.65 -15.80 7.71
CA ILE A 7 -24.62 -14.76 7.57
C ILE A 7 -25.21 -13.55 6.82
N ILE A 8 -24.89 -12.34 7.26
CA ILE A 8 -25.29 -11.11 6.56
C ILE A 8 -24.19 -10.72 5.58
N ILE A 9 -24.54 -10.52 4.31
CA ILE A 9 -23.67 -9.87 3.32
C ILE A 9 -24.20 -8.46 3.10
N THR A 10 -23.36 -7.45 3.30
CA THR A 10 -23.79 -6.05 3.20
C THR A 10 -22.65 -5.13 2.77
N ASN A 11 -22.99 -3.93 2.32
CA ASN A 11 -22.07 -2.80 2.14
C ASN A 11 -22.26 -1.72 3.22
N ASP A 12 -23.25 -1.84 4.10
CA ASP A 12 -23.54 -0.87 5.16
C ASP A 12 -22.59 -1.03 6.36
N PHE A 13 -21.88 0.04 6.70
CA PHE A 13 -20.91 0.07 7.80
C PHE A 13 -21.57 0.06 9.19
N ASN A 14 -22.70 0.74 9.35
CA ASN A 14 -23.38 0.84 10.63
C ASN A 14 -24.08 -0.48 10.97
N LEU A 15 -24.62 -1.17 9.96
CA LEU A 15 -25.20 -2.49 10.13
C LEU A 15 -24.18 -3.53 10.60
N ASN A 16 -22.91 -3.41 10.20
CA ASN A 16 -21.84 -4.27 10.72
C ASN A 16 -21.76 -4.19 12.25
N LYS A 17 -21.68 -2.96 12.80
CA LYS A 17 -21.53 -2.75 14.25
C LYS A 17 -22.73 -3.28 15.04
N VAL A 18 -23.93 -3.03 14.53
CA VAL A 18 -25.16 -3.51 15.17
C VAL A 18 -25.21 -5.05 15.13
N SER A 19 -24.81 -5.67 14.02
CA SER A 19 -24.84 -7.12 13.84
C SER A 19 -23.77 -7.85 14.66
N GLU A 20 -22.56 -7.27 14.78
CA GLU A 20 -21.51 -7.78 15.68
C GLU A 20 -21.99 -7.81 17.12
N PHE A 21 -22.62 -6.74 17.60
CA PHE A 21 -23.19 -6.71 18.95
C PHE A 21 -24.29 -7.76 19.16
N GLN A 22 -24.98 -8.15 18.09
CA GLN A 22 -26.01 -9.19 18.09
C GLN A 22 -25.47 -10.61 17.87
N ASN A 23 -24.14 -10.79 17.81
CA ASN A 23 -23.45 -12.03 17.48
C ASN A 23 -23.90 -12.65 16.15
N VAL A 24 -24.18 -11.81 15.15
CA VAL A 24 -24.49 -12.24 13.78
C VAL A 24 -23.27 -12.01 12.90
N PRO A 25 -22.72 -13.06 12.26
CA PRO A 25 -21.58 -12.90 11.35
C PRO A 25 -21.93 -12.00 10.16
N VAL A 26 -21.04 -11.07 9.83
CA VAL A 26 -21.20 -10.15 8.70
C VAL A 26 -20.00 -10.22 7.76
N PHE A 27 -20.27 -10.42 6.47
CA PHE A 27 -19.31 -10.20 5.41
C PHE A 27 -19.59 -8.86 4.73
N ASN A 28 -18.75 -7.88 5.04
CA ASN A 28 -18.85 -6.58 4.44
C ASN A 28 -18.05 -6.51 3.13
N ILE A 29 -18.72 -6.16 2.04
CA ILE A 29 -18.11 -6.10 0.70
C ILE A 29 -16.98 -5.07 0.65
N ASN A 30 -17.09 -3.96 1.38
CA ASN A 30 -16.04 -2.93 1.42
C ASN A 30 -14.79 -3.41 2.17
N ALA A 31 -14.95 -4.27 3.18
CA ALA A 31 -13.83 -4.89 3.89
C ALA A 31 -13.12 -5.90 2.98
N LEU A 32 -13.88 -6.71 2.23
CA LEU A 32 -13.32 -7.63 1.24
C LEU A 32 -12.56 -6.89 0.14
N ALA A 33 -13.15 -5.81 -0.40
CA ALA A 33 -12.51 -4.97 -1.42
C ALA A 33 -11.19 -4.34 -0.93
N GLN A 34 -11.07 -4.05 0.36
CA GLN A 34 -9.82 -3.58 0.95
C GLN A 34 -8.81 -4.72 1.15
N ALA A 35 -9.26 -5.91 1.55
CA ALA A 35 -8.40 -7.07 1.80
C ALA A 35 -7.71 -7.61 0.54
N ILE A 36 -8.31 -7.41 -0.64
CA ILE A 36 -7.74 -7.83 -1.93
C ILE A 36 -6.79 -6.81 -2.55
N LYS A 37 -6.61 -5.62 -1.96
CA LYS A 37 -5.69 -4.62 -2.50
C LYS A 37 -4.25 -5.17 -2.44
N PRO A 38 -3.43 -4.97 -3.48
CA PRO A 38 -2.04 -5.38 -3.46
C PRO A 38 -1.32 -4.89 -2.20
N VAL A 39 -0.79 -5.82 -1.42
CA VAL A 39 -0.10 -5.49 -0.17
C VAL A 39 1.37 -5.34 -0.49
N VAL A 40 1.83 -4.10 -0.65
CA VAL A 40 3.25 -3.79 -0.65
C VAL A 40 3.77 -3.79 0.79
N ILE A 41 4.68 -4.72 1.13
CA ILE A 41 5.20 -4.92 2.50
C ILE A 41 6.67 -4.45 2.58
N PRO A 42 7.12 -3.88 3.72
CA PRO A 42 8.55 -3.64 3.95
C PRO A 42 9.41 -4.87 3.66
N GLY A 43 10.50 -4.67 2.90
CA GLY A 43 11.41 -5.73 2.47
C GLY A 43 11.10 -6.31 1.09
N GLU A 44 9.91 -6.07 0.54
CA GLU A 44 9.56 -6.48 -0.82
C GLU A 44 10.29 -5.63 -1.87
N THR A 45 10.63 -6.24 -3.00
CA THR A 45 11.21 -5.55 -4.15
C THR A 45 10.13 -5.22 -5.17
N LEU A 46 10.24 -4.04 -5.78
CA LEU A 46 9.37 -3.61 -6.87
C LEU A 46 10.17 -2.84 -7.91
N LYS A 47 9.73 -2.93 -9.16
CA LYS A 47 10.24 -2.11 -10.24
C LYS A 47 9.37 -0.87 -10.37
N THR A 48 10.02 0.29 -10.51
CA THR A 48 9.30 1.54 -10.65
C THR A 48 10.11 2.52 -11.48
N THR A 49 9.43 3.36 -12.25
CA THR A 49 10.06 4.44 -13.00
C THR A 49 10.00 5.73 -12.20
N VAL A 50 11.14 6.37 -11.95
CA VAL A 50 11.15 7.67 -11.27
C VAL A 50 10.72 8.74 -12.26
N VAL A 51 9.57 9.38 -12.00
CA VAL A 51 8.97 10.33 -12.95
C VAL A 51 9.09 11.78 -12.50
N LYS A 52 9.36 12.02 -11.21
CA LYS A 52 9.46 13.37 -10.62
C LYS A 52 10.54 13.44 -9.56
N GLN A 53 11.09 14.64 -9.36
CA GLN A 53 11.89 14.94 -8.17
C GLN A 53 10.99 14.94 -6.93
N GLY A 54 11.49 14.41 -5.83
CA GLY A 54 10.81 14.45 -4.54
C GLY A 54 10.97 15.79 -3.84
N THR A 55 10.31 15.90 -2.69
CA THR A 55 10.33 17.13 -1.89
C THR A 55 11.71 17.38 -1.28
N GLU A 56 12.38 16.33 -0.82
CA GLU A 56 13.76 16.43 -0.34
C GLU A 56 14.77 16.26 -1.48
N ARG A 57 15.93 16.91 -1.34
CA ARG A 57 16.95 16.96 -2.41
C ARG A 57 17.28 15.61 -3.00
N GLN A 58 17.36 14.54 -2.20
CA GLN A 58 17.77 13.23 -2.69
C GLN A 58 16.61 12.34 -3.14
N GLN A 59 15.37 12.79 -3.00
CA GLN A 59 14.22 11.93 -3.28
C GLN A 59 13.84 11.97 -4.76
N GLY A 60 13.37 10.82 -5.24
CA GLY A 60 12.57 10.70 -6.45
C GLY A 60 11.16 10.27 -6.10
N VAL A 61 10.21 10.53 -6.99
CA VAL A 61 8.83 10.10 -6.86
C VAL A 61 8.42 9.29 -8.08
N ALA A 62 7.81 8.16 -7.80
CA ALA A 62 7.15 7.30 -8.76
C ALA A 62 5.70 7.05 -8.36
N TYR A 63 4.92 6.48 -9.28
CA TYR A 63 3.53 6.13 -9.03
C TYR A 63 3.27 4.71 -9.54
N LEU A 64 2.48 3.96 -8.77
CA LEU A 64 1.86 2.74 -9.27
C LEU A 64 0.64 3.09 -10.13
N ASP A 65 0.14 2.11 -10.90
CA ASP A 65 -1.02 2.26 -11.79
C ASP A 65 -2.30 2.66 -11.05
N ASP A 66 -2.40 2.32 -9.76
CA ASP A 66 -3.53 2.68 -8.90
C ASP A 66 -3.43 4.09 -8.28
N GLY A 67 -2.38 4.84 -8.62
CA GLY A 67 -2.11 6.17 -8.10
C GLY A 67 -1.35 6.20 -6.77
N THR A 68 -0.98 5.05 -6.20
CA THR A 68 -0.13 4.99 -5.00
C THR A 68 1.21 5.67 -5.27
N MET A 69 1.57 6.64 -4.42
CA MET A 69 2.82 7.39 -4.56
C MET A 69 3.96 6.62 -3.90
N ILE A 70 5.05 6.40 -4.63
CA ILE A 70 6.29 5.80 -4.13
C ILE A 70 7.35 6.89 -4.04
N VAL A 71 7.82 7.16 -2.83
CA VAL A 71 8.96 8.03 -2.56
C VAL A 71 10.22 7.17 -2.49
N VAL A 72 11.15 7.41 -3.41
CA VAL A 72 12.40 6.67 -3.53
C VAL A 72 13.55 7.52 -2.99
N GLU A 73 14.19 7.07 -1.92
CA GLU A 73 15.44 7.65 -1.42
C GLU A 73 16.54 7.53 -2.49
N ASP A 74 17.35 8.56 -2.67
CA ASP A 74 18.32 8.68 -3.78
C ASP A 74 17.70 8.58 -5.19
N GLY A 75 16.37 8.64 -5.30
CA GLY A 75 15.65 8.50 -6.56
C GLY A 75 15.93 9.62 -7.58
N GLN A 76 16.39 10.80 -7.14
CA GLN A 76 16.73 11.90 -8.04
C GLN A 76 17.83 11.54 -9.07
N TYR A 77 18.68 10.56 -8.76
CA TYR A 77 19.77 10.14 -9.64
C TYR A 77 19.30 9.19 -10.75
N TYR A 78 18.04 8.71 -10.66
CA TYR A 78 17.44 7.73 -11.55
C TYR A 78 16.22 8.30 -12.29
N MET A 79 16.22 9.61 -12.53
CA MET A 79 15.11 10.31 -13.20
C MET A 79 14.86 9.76 -14.60
N ASN A 80 13.61 9.39 -14.86
CA ASN A 80 13.12 8.74 -16.07
C ASN A 80 13.72 7.34 -16.32
N GLU A 81 14.33 6.73 -15.30
CA GLU A 81 14.83 5.36 -15.36
C GLU A 81 13.90 4.41 -14.61
N GLU A 82 13.73 3.20 -15.14
CA GLU A 82 13.10 2.10 -14.43
C GLU A 82 14.15 1.44 -13.51
N ILE A 83 13.91 1.50 -12.20
CA ILE A 83 14.81 0.95 -11.20
C ILE A 83 14.09 -0.05 -10.29
N GLU A 84 14.85 -1.01 -9.78
CA GLU A 84 14.39 -1.93 -8.74
C GLU A 84 14.67 -1.33 -7.36
N VAL A 85 13.62 -1.19 -6.57
CA VAL A 85 13.66 -0.60 -5.23
C VAL A 85 13.14 -1.59 -4.20
N VAL A 86 13.63 -1.47 -2.96
CA VAL A 86 13.12 -2.22 -1.81
C VAL A 86 12.28 -1.29 -0.97
N VAL A 87 11.07 -1.76 -0.63
CA VAL A 87 10.15 -1.07 0.27
C VAL A 87 10.77 -0.99 1.65
N THR A 88 10.83 0.22 2.20
CA THR A 88 11.27 0.46 3.57
C THR A 88 10.07 0.61 4.50
N SER A 89 9.02 1.31 4.07
CA SER A 89 7.80 1.49 4.83
C SER A 89 6.62 1.87 3.92
N ALA A 90 5.41 1.80 4.46
CA ALA A 90 4.21 2.34 3.81
C ALA A 90 3.39 3.14 4.83
N LEU A 91 2.90 4.31 4.42
CA LEU A 91 2.03 5.18 5.21
C LEU A 91 0.69 5.35 4.51
N GLN A 92 -0.40 5.19 5.27
CA GLN A 92 -1.72 5.58 4.81
C GLN A 92 -1.97 7.05 5.18
N THR A 93 -2.28 7.88 4.19
CA THR A 93 -2.64 9.29 4.37
C THR A 93 -4.09 9.52 3.95
N ALA A 94 -4.63 10.70 4.26
CA ALA A 94 -5.97 11.11 3.81
C ALA A 94 -6.08 11.19 2.28
N ALA A 95 -4.98 11.46 1.57
CA ALA A 95 -4.94 11.55 0.11
C ALA A 95 -4.72 10.19 -0.59
N GLY A 96 -4.44 9.12 0.18
CA GLY A 96 -4.14 7.80 -0.37
C GLY A 96 -2.95 7.14 0.32
N ARG A 97 -2.45 6.07 -0.31
CA ARG A 97 -1.31 5.30 0.19
C ARG A 97 0.00 5.92 -0.33
N MET A 98 0.97 6.01 0.56
CA MET A 98 2.35 6.42 0.26
C MET A 98 3.28 5.27 0.62
N ILE A 99 4.20 4.94 -0.27
CA ILE A 99 5.21 3.90 -0.08
C ILE A 99 6.57 4.58 -0.06
N PHE A 100 7.43 4.19 0.86
CA PHE A 100 8.82 4.62 0.90
C PHE A 100 9.69 3.45 0.50
N ALA A 101 10.66 3.72 -0.36
CA ALA A 101 11.56 2.70 -0.88
C ALA A 101 12.96 3.28 -1.09
N LYS A 102 13.92 2.38 -1.29
CA LYS A 102 15.31 2.72 -1.63
C LYS A 102 15.82 1.81 -2.74
N PRO A 103 16.74 2.25 -3.60
CA PRO A 103 17.31 1.42 -4.65
C PRO A 103 17.89 0.11 -4.11
N LEU A 104 17.63 -1.01 -4.78
CA LEU A 104 18.04 -2.35 -4.33
C LEU A 104 19.57 -2.46 -4.17
N HIS A 105 20.34 -1.82 -5.04
CA HIS A 105 21.81 -1.81 -4.95
C HIS A 105 22.34 -1.08 -3.71
N SER A 106 21.57 -0.17 -3.10
CA SER A 106 21.93 0.51 -1.85
C SER A 106 22.00 -0.46 -0.65
N GLN A 107 21.34 -1.63 -0.73
CA GLN A 107 21.44 -2.65 0.32
C GLN A 107 22.70 -3.50 0.26
N LYS A 108 23.40 -3.56 -0.88
CA LYS A 108 24.64 -4.33 -1.00
C LYS A 108 25.76 -3.57 -0.30
N LYS A 109 25.90 -3.79 1.02
CA LYS A 109 27.16 -3.55 1.72
C LYS A 109 28.24 -4.27 0.91
N ILE A 110 29.23 -3.52 0.43
CA ILE A 110 30.45 -4.06 -0.14
C ILE A 110 30.99 -5.05 0.89
N LYS A 111 30.90 -6.36 0.61
CA LYS A 111 31.61 -7.37 1.39
C LYS A 111 33.10 -7.11 1.12
N GLN A 112 33.78 -6.52 2.10
CA GLN A 112 35.24 -6.61 2.20
C GLN A 112 35.62 -8.04 2.54
#